data_AF-A0A542Y3B5-F1
#
_entry.id   AF-A0A542Y3B5-F1
#
_cell.length_a   1.000
_cell.length_b   1.000
_cell.length_c   1.000
_cell.angle_alpha   90.00
_cell.angle_beta   90.00
_cell.angle_gamma   90.00
#
_symmetry.space_group_name_H-M   'P 1'
#
loop_
_entity.id
_entity.type
_entity.pdbx_description
1 polymer ?
#
loop_
_entity_poly.entity_id
_entity_poly.type
_entity_poly.pdbx_seq_one_letter_code
_entity_poly.pdbx_strand_id
1 'polypeptide(L)'
;MSLESTALVWAHSKADGAALLAILCIADHDGDGGSWPSMETIAHRARVTRDTARKLVRKLEAMGEIVTDTNGGGGLRTASHMRTNRYEITIECPPTCDHSARHRERPEPVDNTPQPNGGVPSARRGAPQPHGGANHPLTTHLGNSELDLGDLGGDDRVSKSESEGQADYGSWHPGAQVAEAMRQAAVEADRQPVKRPDYSKPAGKIATTPPAPTVPRFDPATIPARPELVSAEQQKLNVKAEQFACPDGFGTGKGSRHWCPPTDAACVRCGADVADILNLESLEPQP
;
A
#
# COMPACT_ATOMS: atom_id res chain seq x y z
N MET A 1 0.90 -12.30 -1.64
CA MET A 1 0.57 -11.27 -2.65
C MET A 1 -0.91 -11.39 -2.90
N SER A 2 -1.68 -10.40 -2.45
CA SER A 2 -3.15 -10.43 -2.53
C SER A 2 -3.64 -9.46 -3.60
N LEU A 3 -4.23 -10.02 -4.66
CA LEU A 3 -4.90 -9.22 -5.68
C LEU A 3 -6.20 -8.59 -5.14
N GLU A 4 -6.90 -9.28 -4.25
CA GLU A 4 -8.16 -8.81 -3.66
C GLU A 4 -7.91 -7.59 -2.78
N SER A 5 -6.93 -7.65 -1.87
CA SER A 5 -6.56 -6.52 -1.00
C SER A 5 -6.09 -5.32 -1.83
N THR A 6 -5.39 -5.57 -2.94
CA THR A 6 -4.94 -4.51 -3.85
C THR A 6 -6.11 -3.86 -4.58
N ALA A 7 -7.08 -4.65 -5.06
CA ALA A 7 -8.29 -4.14 -5.71
C ALA A 7 -9.17 -3.33 -4.73
N LEU A 8 -9.31 -3.82 -3.50
CA LEU A 8 -10.03 -3.15 -2.41
C LEU A 8 -9.43 -1.77 -2.11
N VAL A 9 -8.11 -1.69 -1.97
CA VAL A 9 -7.40 -0.42 -1.75
C VAL A 9 -7.62 0.54 -2.90
N TRP A 10 -7.51 0.09 -4.15
CA TRP A 10 -7.75 0.95 -5.31
C TRP A 10 -9.17 1.52 -5.36
N ALA A 11 -10.16 0.73 -4.95
CA ALA A 11 -11.56 1.12 -5.04
C ALA A 11 -12.01 2.03 -3.88
N HIS A 12 -11.48 1.82 -2.67
CA HIS A 12 -12.07 2.39 -1.46
C HIS A 12 -11.10 3.11 -0.52
N SER A 13 -9.78 3.09 -0.77
CA SER A 13 -8.85 3.91 0.00
C SER A 13 -9.12 5.39 -0.25
N LYS A 14 -9.10 6.17 0.82
CA LYS A 14 -9.14 7.64 0.82
C LYS A 14 -7.74 8.23 0.69
N ALA A 15 -6.70 7.39 0.71
CA ALA A 15 -5.31 7.82 0.62
C ALA A 15 -4.96 8.31 -0.79
N ASP A 16 -4.03 9.26 -0.86
CA ASP A 16 -3.60 9.90 -2.07
C ASP A 16 -2.06 9.90 -2.21
N GLY A 17 -1.59 10.08 -3.45
CA GLY A 17 -0.16 10.23 -3.77
C GLY A 17 0.71 9.13 -3.17
N ALA A 18 1.74 9.52 -2.41
CA ALA A 18 2.67 8.57 -1.81
C ALA A 18 2.02 7.69 -0.71
N ALA A 19 0.98 8.19 -0.03
CA ALA A 19 0.26 7.40 0.98
C ALA A 19 -0.49 6.23 0.31
N LEU A 20 -1.12 6.48 -0.84
CA LEU A 20 -1.76 5.44 -1.66
C LEU A 20 -0.75 4.37 -2.10
N LEU A 21 0.43 4.78 -2.57
CA LEU A 21 1.49 3.83 -2.94
C LEU A 21 2.00 3.01 -1.74
N ALA A 22 2.03 3.60 -0.55
CA ALA A 22 2.44 2.89 0.66
C ALA A 22 1.40 1.82 1.06
N ILE A 23 0.10 2.14 1.06
CA ILE A 23 -0.94 1.14 1.37
C ILE A 23 -1.06 0.07 0.28
N LEU A 24 -0.87 0.41 -0.99
CA LEU A 24 -0.79 -0.58 -2.07
C LEU A 24 0.40 -1.53 -1.89
N CYS A 25 1.56 -1.04 -1.44
CA CYS A 25 2.68 -1.89 -1.08
C CYS A 25 2.30 -2.88 0.04
N ILE A 26 1.55 -2.42 1.04
CA ILE A 26 1.07 -3.26 2.15
C ILE A 26 0.08 -4.31 1.61
N ALA A 27 -0.91 -3.92 0.82
CA ALA A 27 -1.90 -4.83 0.22
C ALA A 27 -1.26 -5.91 -0.65
N ASP A 28 -0.24 -5.54 -1.42
CA ASP A 28 0.49 -6.47 -2.25
C ASP A 28 1.30 -7.50 -1.44
N HIS A 29 1.61 -7.21 -0.17
CA HIS A 29 2.27 -8.15 0.73
C HIS A 29 1.30 -8.92 1.62
N ASP A 30 0.00 -8.71 1.44
CA ASP A 30 -1.03 -9.37 2.23
C ASP A 30 -1.15 -10.86 1.88
N GLY A 31 -1.52 -11.65 2.87
CA GLY A 31 -1.63 -13.11 2.83
C GLY A 31 -2.15 -13.67 4.16
N ASP A 32 -2.16 -14.99 4.34
CA ASP A 32 -2.82 -15.67 5.48
C ASP A 32 -2.33 -15.22 6.87
N GLY A 33 -1.10 -14.71 6.95
CA GLY A 33 -0.49 -14.19 8.17
C GLY A 33 -0.56 -12.67 8.33
N GLY A 34 -1.31 -11.96 7.47
CA GLY A 34 -1.28 -10.49 7.33
C GLY A 34 -0.07 -9.99 6.53
N SER A 35 0.05 -8.66 6.43
CA SER A 35 1.08 -8.00 5.63
C SER A 35 2.24 -7.54 6.49
N TRP A 36 3.49 -7.80 6.10
CA TRP A 36 4.67 -7.46 6.92
C TRP A 36 5.88 -6.93 6.14
N PRO A 37 5.70 -6.04 5.13
CA PRO A 37 6.81 -5.39 4.43
C PRO A 37 7.66 -4.55 5.38
N SER A 38 8.97 -4.52 5.14
CA SER A 38 9.87 -3.64 5.88
C SER A 38 9.61 -2.17 5.55
N MET A 39 10.00 -1.26 6.46
CA MET A 39 9.95 0.18 6.20
C MET A 39 10.73 0.60 4.94
N GLU A 40 11.82 -0.12 4.64
CA GLU A 40 12.64 0.13 3.46
C GLU A 40 11.93 -0.29 2.18
N THR A 41 11.23 -1.43 2.22
CA THR A 41 10.37 -1.91 1.13
C THR A 41 9.25 -0.91 0.82
N ILE A 42 8.57 -0.42 1.87
CA ILE A 42 7.50 0.59 1.73
C ILE A 42 8.09 1.89 1.14
N ALA A 43 9.21 2.37 1.67
CA ALA A 43 9.87 3.58 1.18
C ALA A 43 10.24 3.49 -0.29
N HIS A 44 10.84 2.36 -0.71
CA HIS A 44 11.22 2.11 -2.10
C HIS A 44 9.99 2.12 -3.02
N ARG A 45 8.91 1.40 -2.68
CA ARG A 45 7.70 1.32 -3.53
C ARG A 45 6.90 2.62 -3.55
N ALA A 46 6.86 3.33 -2.43
CA ALA A 46 6.22 4.64 -2.35
C ALA A 46 7.08 5.79 -2.91
N ARG A 47 8.34 5.51 -3.34
CA ARG A 47 9.30 6.48 -3.88
C ARG A 47 9.61 7.63 -2.91
N VAL A 48 9.74 7.29 -1.62
CA VAL A 48 10.03 8.25 -0.55
C VAL A 48 11.20 7.76 0.31
N THR A 49 11.70 8.61 1.20
CA THR A 49 12.68 8.20 2.20
C THR A 49 12.03 7.34 3.29
N ARG A 50 12.85 6.57 4.01
CA ARG A 50 12.39 5.72 5.12
C ARG A 50 11.64 6.51 6.21
N ASP A 51 12.10 7.73 6.51
CA ASP A 51 11.45 8.59 7.51
C ASP A 51 10.08 9.07 7.02
N THR A 52 9.96 9.41 5.74
CA THR A 52 8.67 9.76 5.14
C THR A 52 7.74 8.54 5.10
N ALA A 53 8.24 7.34 4.79
CA ALA A 53 7.44 6.12 4.85
C ALA A 53 6.83 5.88 6.25
N ARG A 54 7.61 6.10 7.33
CA ARG A 54 7.07 6.04 8.70
C ARG A 54 5.94 7.05 8.92
N LYS A 55 6.09 8.29 8.43
CA LYS A 55 5.04 9.31 8.51
C LYS A 55 3.79 8.92 7.72
N LEU A 56 3.95 8.33 6.53
CA LEU A 56 2.84 7.85 5.72
C LEU A 56 2.08 6.72 6.41
N VAL A 57 2.78 5.76 7.02
CA VAL A 57 2.15 4.68 7.80
C VAL A 57 1.35 5.26 8.98
N ARG A 58 1.91 6.23 9.72
CA ARG A 58 1.16 6.94 10.77
C ARG A 58 -0.07 7.70 10.23
N LYS A 59 0.04 8.31 9.04
CA LYS A 59 -1.10 8.96 8.36
C LYS A 59 -2.20 7.94 8.04
N LEU A 60 -1.84 6.78 7.50
CA LEU A 60 -2.79 5.70 7.17
C LEU A 60 -3.47 5.11 8.41
N GLU A 61 -2.72 4.94 9.51
CA GLU A 61 -3.31 4.56 10.82
C GLU A 61 -4.30 5.62 11.32
N ALA A 62 -3.94 6.91 11.24
CA ALA A 62 -4.82 8.00 11.65
C ALA A 62 -6.09 8.10 10.81
N MET A 63 -6.04 7.63 9.55
CA MET A 63 -7.20 7.52 8.66
C MET A 63 -8.05 6.28 8.93
N GLY A 64 -7.57 5.34 9.76
CA GLY A 64 -8.25 4.08 10.02
C GLY A 64 -8.24 3.12 8.85
N GLU A 65 -7.26 3.23 7.93
CA GLU A 65 -7.14 2.32 6.78
C GLU A 65 -6.23 1.12 7.05
N ILE A 66 -5.33 1.25 8.03
CA ILE A 66 -4.47 0.17 8.49
C ILE A 66 -4.37 0.14 10.01
N VAL A 67 -4.10 -1.04 10.55
CA VAL A 67 -3.67 -1.26 11.93
C VAL A 67 -2.27 -1.87 11.91
N THR A 68 -1.36 -1.34 12.75
CA THR A 68 0.00 -1.85 12.87
C THR A 68 0.17 -2.63 14.18
N ASP A 69 0.54 -3.90 14.05
CA ASP A 69 1.04 -4.74 15.13
C ASP A 69 2.58 -4.67 15.17
N THR A 70 3.10 -4.06 16.23
CA THR A 70 4.55 -3.82 16.36
C THR A 70 5.27 -5.12 16.64
N ASN A 71 6.30 -5.44 15.86
CA ASN A 71 7.01 -6.71 15.94
C ASN A 71 6.12 -7.96 15.73
N GLY A 72 4.94 -7.79 15.12
CA GLY A 72 4.05 -8.89 14.74
C GLY A 72 4.47 -9.63 13.47
N GLY A 73 5.52 -9.16 12.80
CA GLY A 73 6.05 -9.66 11.53
C GLY A 73 6.93 -10.92 11.65
N GLY A 74 7.22 -11.59 10.53
CA GLY A 74 8.14 -12.72 10.45
C GLY A 74 7.66 -14.06 11.03
N GLY A 75 8.38 -15.13 10.67
CA GLY A 75 8.05 -16.48 11.15
C GLY A 75 8.39 -16.71 12.63
N LEU A 76 7.81 -17.76 13.22
CA LEU A 76 7.99 -18.18 14.63
C LEU A 76 9.45 -18.26 15.10
N ARG A 77 10.38 -18.54 14.18
CA ARG A 77 11.82 -18.67 14.44
C ARG A 77 12.56 -17.33 14.59
N THR A 78 11.90 -16.21 14.29
CA THR A 78 12.49 -14.87 14.42
C THR A 78 12.24 -14.36 15.83
N ALA A 79 13.29 -13.91 16.52
CA ALA A 79 13.16 -13.30 17.84
C ALA A 79 12.31 -12.02 17.76
N SER A 80 11.46 -11.78 18.77
CA SER A 80 10.45 -10.70 18.72
C SER A 80 11.06 -9.32 18.40
N HIS A 81 12.22 -8.98 18.97
CA HIS A 81 12.88 -7.69 18.72
C HIS A 81 13.46 -7.51 17.30
N MET A 82 13.57 -8.59 16.52
CA MET A 82 14.03 -8.58 15.13
C MET A 82 12.88 -8.66 14.12
N ARG A 83 11.64 -8.83 14.60
CA ARG A 83 10.47 -8.94 13.74
C ARG A 83 10.15 -7.59 13.12
N THR A 84 9.72 -7.61 11.86
CA THR A 84 9.13 -6.42 11.25
C THR A 84 7.78 -6.14 11.89
N ASN A 85 7.22 -4.96 11.63
CA ASN A 85 5.83 -4.73 11.96
C ASN A 85 4.94 -5.53 11.01
N ARG A 86 3.78 -5.94 11.52
CA ARG A 86 2.68 -6.52 10.75
C ARG A 86 1.59 -5.46 10.61
N TYR A 87 0.96 -5.43 9.45
CA TYR A 87 -0.09 -4.50 9.09
C TYR A 87 -1.32 -5.31 8.68
N GLU A 88 -2.47 -4.80 9.10
CA GLU A 88 -3.78 -5.29 8.72
C GLU A 88 -4.50 -4.15 8.00
N ILE A 89 -5.11 -4.43 6.85
CA ILE A 89 -5.88 -3.45 6.09
C ILE A 89 -7.31 -3.48 6.62
N THR A 90 -7.79 -2.34 7.09
CA THR A 90 -9.12 -2.19 7.72
C THR A 90 -10.13 -1.50 6.80
N ILE A 91 -9.83 -1.39 5.51
CA ILE A 91 -10.74 -0.82 4.52
C ILE A 91 -11.91 -1.79 4.32
N GLU A 92 -13.13 -1.31 4.49
CA GLU A 92 -14.35 -2.07 4.21
C GLU A 92 -14.98 -1.62 2.88
N CYS A 93 -15.55 -2.55 2.13
CA CYS A 93 -16.34 -2.21 0.94
C CYS A 93 -17.69 -1.62 1.40
N PRO A 94 -18.08 -0.44 0.87
CA PRO A 94 -19.35 0.18 1.23
C PRO A 94 -20.53 -0.68 0.76
N PRO A 95 -21.74 -0.49 1.33
CA PRO A 95 -22.92 -1.29 0.95
C PRO A 95 -23.35 -1.07 -0.51
N THR A 96 -22.88 0.02 -1.14
CA THR A 96 -23.09 0.31 -2.55
C THR A 96 -22.09 -0.39 -3.46
N CYS A 97 -21.07 -1.06 -2.94
CA CYS A 97 -20.09 -1.79 -3.73
C CYS A 97 -20.59 -3.22 -4.01
N ASP A 98 -20.34 -3.72 -5.21
CA ASP A 98 -20.86 -5.01 -5.68
C ASP A 98 -20.16 -6.24 -5.04
N HIS A 99 -19.21 -6.00 -4.14
CA HIS A 99 -18.32 -6.99 -3.49
C HIS A 99 -17.68 -7.96 -4.50
N SER A 100 -17.67 -7.63 -5.78
CA SER A 100 -16.97 -8.43 -6.79
C SER A 100 -15.47 -8.21 -6.63
N ALA A 101 -14.66 -9.09 -7.20
CA ALA A 101 -13.20 -8.88 -7.27
C ALA A 101 -12.80 -7.56 -7.97
N ARG A 102 -13.76 -6.87 -8.61
CA ARG A 102 -13.56 -5.57 -9.27
C ARG A 102 -14.05 -4.38 -8.43
N HIS A 103 -14.69 -4.60 -7.29
CA HIS A 103 -15.19 -3.57 -6.37
C HIS A 103 -15.90 -2.41 -7.10
N ARG A 104 -16.88 -2.73 -7.96
CA ARG A 104 -17.60 -1.70 -8.71
C ARG A 104 -18.71 -1.13 -7.85
N GLU A 105 -18.93 0.18 -7.95
CA GLU A 105 -20.13 0.79 -7.41
C GLU A 105 -21.33 0.23 -8.16
N ARG A 106 -22.26 -0.36 -7.41
CA ARG A 106 -23.57 -0.74 -7.90
C ARG A 106 -24.31 0.56 -8.20
N PRO A 107 -24.85 0.73 -9.42
CA PRO A 107 -25.78 1.82 -9.64
C PRO A 107 -26.94 1.66 -8.66
N GLU A 108 -27.25 2.74 -7.94
CA GLU A 108 -28.46 2.82 -7.11
C GLU A 108 -29.62 2.20 -7.90
N PRO A 109 -30.48 1.38 -7.27
CA PRO A 109 -31.64 0.84 -7.96
C PRO A 109 -32.45 2.02 -8.51
N VAL A 110 -32.30 2.27 -9.81
CA VAL A 110 -33.18 3.19 -10.53
C VAL A 110 -34.56 2.64 -10.31
N ASP A 111 -35.35 3.40 -9.58
CA ASP A 111 -36.74 3.09 -9.30
C ASP A 111 -37.46 3.10 -10.66
N ASN A 112 -37.48 1.94 -11.32
CA ASN A 112 -38.24 1.68 -12.54
C ASN A 112 -39.72 1.58 -12.17
N THR A 113 -40.23 2.49 -11.33
CA THR A 113 -41.65 2.76 -11.28
C THR A 113 -42.03 3.13 -12.71
N PRO A 114 -42.91 2.36 -13.38
CA PRO A 114 -43.39 2.75 -14.68
C PRO A 114 -44.03 4.11 -14.51
N GLN A 115 -43.38 5.18 -15.01
CA GLN A 115 -44.06 6.45 -15.11
C GLN A 115 -45.32 6.19 -15.94
N PRO A 116 -46.52 6.53 -15.45
CA PRO A 116 -47.71 6.40 -16.26
C PRO A 116 -47.51 7.29 -17.48
N ASN A 117 -47.28 6.65 -18.64
CA ASN A 117 -47.24 7.31 -19.92
C ASN A 117 -48.52 8.12 -20.07
N GLY A 118 -48.41 9.44 -19.85
CA GLY A 118 -49.41 10.42 -20.23
C GLY A 118 -49.51 10.39 -21.75
N GLY A 119 -50.39 9.51 -22.24
CA GLY A 119 -50.63 9.33 -23.66
C GLY A 119 -51.08 10.64 -24.30
N VAL A 120 -50.30 11.13 -25.26
CA VAL A 120 -50.80 12.03 -26.28
C VAL A 120 -51.03 11.18 -27.53
N PRO A 121 -52.28 10.95 -27.97
CA PRO A 121 -52.54 10.14 -29.14
C PRO A 121 -52.28 10.96 -30.41
N SER A 122 -51.21 10.66 -31.14
CA SER A 122 -51.03 11.16 -32.50
C SER A 122 -51.60 10.16 -33.51
N ALA A 123 -52.64 10.61 -34.21
CA ALA A 123 -53.45 9.82 -35.12
C ALA A 123 -52.84 9.71 -36.53
N ARG A 124 -52.63 8.45 -36.94
CA ARG A 124 -52.97 7.83 -38.25
C ARG A 124 -52.29 8.27 -39.57
N ARG A 125 -51.70 7.25 -40.23
CA ARG A 125 -51.95 6.69 -41.61
C ARG A 125 -50.60 6.30 -42.24
N GLY A 126 -50.36 5.13 -42.84
CA GLY A 126 -51.16 3.96 -43.20
C GLY A 126 -50.22 2.85 -43.75
N ALA A 127 -50.67 1.60 -43.66
CA ALA A 127 -50.08 0.38 -44.22
C ALA A 127 -50.28 0.32 -45.78
N PRO A 128 -49.91 -0.73 -46.57
CA PRO A 128 -49.47 -2.10 -46.16
C PRO A 128 -48.45 -2.91 -47.03
N GLN A 129 -47.84 -3.93 -46.38
CA GLN A 129 -47.60 -5.36 -46.82
C GLN A 129 -46.52 -5.74 -47.89
N PRO A 130 -46.20 -7.04 -48.14
CA PRO A 130 -45.67 -8.11 -47.23
C PRO A 130 -44.70 -9.15 -47.89
N HIS A 131 -43.72 -9.77 -47.22
CA HIS A 131 -43.16 -11.11 -47.55
C HIS A 131 -42.42 -11.63 -46.28
N GLY A 132 -42.41 -12.88 -45.82
CA GLY A 132 -42.93 -14.17 -46.25
C GLY A 132 -42.01 -15.28 -45.69
N GLY A 133 -42.55 -16.20 -44.87
CA GLY A 133 -42.01 -17.53 -44.51
C GLY A 133 -40.72 -17.59 -43.65
N ALA A 134 -40.39 -18.65 -42.91
CA ALA A 134 -41.07 -19.88 -42.54
C ALA A 134 -40.27 -20.53 -41.38
N ASN A 135 -40.92 -21.49 -40.71
CA ASN A 135 -40.55 -22.11 -39.44
C ASN A 135 -39.32 -23.04 -39.50
N HIS A 136 -38.60 -23.18 -38.38
CA HIS A 136 -37.80 -24.37 -38.06
C HIS A 136 -38.28 -24.97 -36.73
N PRO A 137 -38.51 -26.29 -36.63
CA PRO A 137 -39.07 -26.93 -35.44
C PRO A 137 -37.99 -27.41 -34.45
N LEU A 138 -38.40 -27.51 -33.18
CA LEU A 138 -37.71 -28.26 -32.12
C LEU A 138 -37.80 -29.77 -32.36
N THR A 139 -36.73 -30.48 -32.01
CA THR A 139 -36.79 -31.87 -31.54
C THR A 139 -35.71 -32.12 -30.48
N THR A 140 -36.16 -32.64 -29.35
CA THR A 140 -35.38 -33.15 -28.21
C THR A 140 -35.27 -34.68 -28.34
N HIS A 141 -34.13 -35.28 -27.95
CA HIS A 141 -34.00 -36.45 -27.06
C HIS A 141 -32.85 -37.44 -27.39
N LEU A 142 -32.06 -37.73 -26.33
CA LEU A 142 -31.34 -38.99 -25.97
C LEU A 142 -30.18 -39.42 -26.89
N GLY A 143 -29.07 -40.05 -26.47
CA GLY A 143 -28.61 -40.64 -25.22
C GLY A 143 -27.37 -41.49 -25.54
N ASN A 144 -26.36 -41.42 -24.66
CA ASN A 144 -25.15 -42.22 -24.40
C ASN A 144 -24.68 -43.41 -25.29
N SER A 145 -23.34 -43.54 -25.30
CA SER A 145 -22.48 -44.76 -25.17
C SER A 145 -21.79 -45.37 -26.41
N GLU A 146 -20.45 -45.34 -26.34
CA GLU A 146 -19.44 -46.37 -26.65
C GLU A 146 -19.24 -47.01 -28.05
N LEU A 147 -17.97 -46.87 -28.49
CA LEU A 147 -17.08 -47.83 -29.19
C LEU A 147 -17.50 -48.38 -30.56
N ASP A 148 -16.70 -48.08 -31.60
CA ASP A 148 -16.03 -49.16 -32.35
C ASP A 148 -14.78 -48.71 -33.12
N LEU A 149 -13.81 -49.61 -33.16
CA LEU A 149 -12.52 -49.59 -33.85
C LEU A 149 -12.67 -49.89 -35.35
N GLY A 150 -11.75 -49.36 -36.16
CA GLY A 150 -11.46 -49.83 -37.53
C GLY A 150 -10.65 -48.78 -38.29
N ASP A 151 -9.32 -48.80 -38.31
CA ASP A 151 -8.41 -49.68 -39.07
C ASP A 151 -8.06 -49.13 -40.48
N LEU A 152 -6.75 -49.19 -40.77
CA LEU A 152 -6.01 -49.01 -42.03
C LEU A 152 -5.86 -47.63 -42.69
N GLY A 153 -4.64 -47.07 -42.52
CA GLY A 153 -3.62 -47.15 -43.58
C GLY A 153 -3.48 -45.96 -44.54
N GLY A 154 -2.21 -45.62 -44.80
CA GLY A 154 -1.79 -45.11 -46.10
C GLY A 154 -1.40 -43.64 -46.15
N ASP A 155 -0.09 -43.43 -46.19
CA ASP A 155 0.58 -42.21 -46.63
C ASP A 155 -0.02 -41.62 -47.91
N ASP A 156 -0.14 -40.29 -47.94
CA ASP A 156 0.10 -39.41 -49.11
C ASP A 156 -0.40 -37.99 -48.81
N ARG A 157 0.27 -37.28 -47.90
CA ARG A 157 0.11 -35.81 -47.80
C ARG A 157 1.16 -35.15 -48.68
N VAL A 158 0.78 -35.03 -49.94
CA VAL A 158 1.30 -34.10 -50.93
C VAL A 158 1.46 -32.71 -50.29
N SER A 159 2.70 -32.23 -50.29
CA SER A 159 3.08 -30.85 -50.01
C SER A 159 2.32 -29.90 -50.94
N LYS A 160 1.30 -29.23 -50.41
CA LYS A 160 0.73 -28.05 -51.05
C LYS A 160 1.10 -26.82 -50.22
N SER A 161 2.11 -26.12 -50.73
CA SER A 161 2.48 -24.77 -50.33
C SER A 161 1.29 -23.84 -50.53
N GLU A 162 0.61 -23.49 -49.44
CA GLU A 162 -0.28 -22.33 -49.39
C GLU A 162 0.45 -21.19 -48.68
N SER A 163 1.37 -20.59 -49.43
CA SER A 163 1.74 -19.20 -49.23
C SER A 163 0.65 -18.35 -49.87
N GLU A 164 -0.27 -17.81 -49.07
CA GLU A 164 -1.02 -16.56 -49.30
C GLU A 164 -2.17 -16.48 -48.30
N GLY A 165 -2.01 -15.66 -47.26
CA GLY A 165 -3.09 -15.40 -46.31
C GLY A 165 -2.68 -14.92 -44.92
N GLN A 166 -1.39 -14.93 -44.58
CA GLN A 166 -0.90 -14.51 -43.25
C GLN A 166 -0.12 -13.20 -43.34
N ALA A 167 -0.76 -12.11 -43.76
CA ALA A 167 -0.10 -10.81 -43.82
C ALA A 167 -1.03 -9.67 -43.39
N ASP A 168 -1.71 -9.78 -42.24
CA ASP A 168 -2.30 -8.57 -41.62
C ASP A 168 -2.65 -8.70 -40.12
N TYR A 169 -1.72 -9.21 -39.28
CA TYR A 169 -1.91 -9.16 -37.82
C TYR A 169 -0.66 -8.72 -37.03
N GLY A 170 0.40 -8.26 -37.72
CA GLY A 170 1.63 -7.76 -37.10
C GLY A 170 1.68 -6.25 -36.86
N SER A 171 0.67 -5.50 -37.33
CA SER A 171 0.70 -4.03 -37.43
C SER A 171 0.37 -3.30 -36.11
N TRP A 172 -0.23 -3.97 -35.11
CA TRP A 172 -0.83 -3.32 -33.93
C TRP A 172 -0.24 -3.75 -32.58
N HIS A 173 1.05 -4.10 -32.52
CA HIS A 173 1.74 -4.27 -31.23
C HIS A 173 2.66 -3.07 -30.93
N PRO A 174 2.32 -2.22 -29.93
CA PRO A 174 3.14 -1.07 -29.54
C PRO A 174 4.59 -1.46 -29.20
N GLY A 175 4.80 -2.66 -28.66
CA GLY A 175 6.13 -3.18 -28.31
C GLY A 175 7.04 -3.43 -29.52
N ALA A 176 6.48 -3.84 -30.67
CA ALA A 176 7.27 -4.09 -31.88
C ALA A 176 7.74 -2.78 -32.51
N GLN A 177 6.89 -1.75 -32.51
CA GLN A 177 7.24 -0.41 -32.99
C GLN A 177 8.30 0.26 -32.11
N VAL A 178 8.21 0.09 -30.77
CA VAL A 178 9.25 0.58 -29.85
C VAL A 178 10.57 -0.15 -30.05
N ALA A 179 10.55 -1.47 -30.25
CA ALA A 179 11.75 -2.24 -30.52
C ALA A 179 12.41 -1.85 -31.85
N GLU A 180 11.61 -1.61 -32.90
CA GLU A 180 12.09 -1.12 -34.20
C GLU A 180 12.67 0.31 -34.09
N ALA A 181 11.98 1.20 -33.36
CA ALA A 181 12.44 2.56 -33.11
C ALA A 181 13.76 2.57 -32.32
N MET A 182 13.93 1.69 -31.33
CA MET A 182 15.20 1.55 -30.61
C MET A 182 16.32 1.01 -31.49
N ARG A 183 16.03 0.06 -32.39
CA ARG A 183 17.02 -0.42 -33.37
C ARG A 183 17.44 0.68 -34.34
N GLN A 184 16.50 1.48 -34.83
CA GLN A 184 16.79 2.61 -35.71
C GLN A 184 17.60 3.70 -34.98
N ALA A 185 17.24 4.03 -33.73
CA ALA A 185 18.00 4.98 -32.92
C ALA A 185 19.43 4.53 -32.63
N ALA A 186 19.66 3.22 -32.43
CA ALA A 186 21.00 2.67 -32.24
C ALA A 186 21.86 2.78 -33.51
N VAL A 187 21.30 2.48 -34.68
CA VAL A 187 21.99 2.64 -35.97
C VAL A 187 22.30 4.12 -36.26
N GLU A 188 21.42 5.03 -35.86
CA GLU A 188 21.63 6.47 -36.02
C GLU A 188 22.67 7.04 -35.04
N ALA A 189 22.72 6.51 -33.81
CA ALA A 189 23.74 6.87 -32.83
C ALA A 189 25.15 6.47 -33.30
N ASP A 190 25.30 5.32 -33.96
CA ASP A 190 26.59 4.87 -34.53
C ASP A 190 27.03 5.69 -35.75
N ARG A 191 26.11 6.39 -36.42
CA ARG A 191 26.41 7.27 -37.56
C ARG A 191 26.82 8.68 -37.14
N GLN A 192 26.63 9.07 -35.89
CA GLN A 192 27.06 10.38 -35.45
C GLN A 192 28.57 10.37 -35.15
N PRO A 193 29.38 11.17 -35.88
CA PRO A 193 30.79 11.29 -35.54
C PRO A 193 30.90 11.92 -34.16
N VAL A 194 31.33 11.14 -33.17
CA VAL A 194 31.60 11.62 -31.82
C VAL A 194 32.61 12.76 -31.94
N LYS A 195 32.15 14.00 -31.78
CA LYS A 195 33.02 15.17 -31.72
C LYS A 195 33.94 14.98 -30.52
N ARG A 196 35.18 14.54 -30.80
CA ARG A 196 36.23 14.45 -29.79
C ARG A 196 36.35 15.84 -29.14
N PRO A 197 36.33 15.92 -27.80
CA PRO A 197 36.58 17.18 -27.12
C PRO A 197 37.90 17.77 -27.63
N ASP A 198 37.87 19.02 -28.04
CA ASP A 198 39.06 19.75 -28.48
C ASP A 198 39.90 20.09 -27.24
N TYR A 199 40.82 19.19 -26.89
CA TYR A 199 41.77 19.35 -25.77
C TYR A 199 42.82 20.46 -26.02
N SER A 200 42.76 21.16 -27.15
CA SER A 200 43.69 22.25 -27.50
C SER A 200 43.32 23.58 -26.86
N LYS A 201 42.14 23.70 -26.23
CA LYS A 201 41.73 24.93 -25.53
C LYS A 201 42.41 25.03 -24.16
N PRO A 202 43.13 26.12 -23.84
CA PRO A 202 43.67 26.32 -22.51
C PRO A 202 42.53 26.38 -21.49
N ALA A 203 42.63 25.58 -20.44
CA ALA A 203 41.65 25.49 -19.38
C ALA A 203 41.35 26.90 -18.82
N GLY A 204 40.14 27.39 -19.10
CA GLY A 204 39.62 28.59 -18.45
C GLY A 204 39.66 28.38 -16.93
N LYS A 205 40.05 29.42 -16.20
CA LYS A 205 40.22 29.41 -14.74
C LYS A 205 39.00 28.76 -14.07
N ILE A 206 39.20 27.56 -13.54
CA ILE A 206 38.19 26.83 -12.77
C ILE A 206 37.90 27.69 -11.54
N ALA A 207 36.66 28.16 -11.40
CA ALA A 207 36.22 28.86 -10.22
C ALA A 207 36.40 27.93 -9.02
N THR A 208 37.29 28.30 -8.10
CA THR A 208 37.56 27.57 -6.86
C THR A 208 36.28 27.48 -6.05
N THR A 209 35.77 26.27 -5.87
CA THR A 209 34.65 25.97 -4.99
C THR A 209 34.97 26.54 -3.59
N PRO A 210 34.05 27.31 -2.97
CA PRO A 210 34.28 27.80 -1.62
C PRO A 210 34.47 26.61 -0.66
N PRO A 211 35.38 26.72 0.32
CA PRO A 211 35.62 25.64 1.28
C PRO A 211 34.34 25.35 2.07
N ALA A 212 34.09 24.07 2.33
CA ALA A 212 32.95 23.65 3.14
C ALA A 212 32.99 24.33 4.53
N PRO A 213 31.83 24.72 5.08
CA PRO A 213 31.77 25.32 6.41
C PRO A 213 32.34 24.35 7.45
N THR A 214 33.23 24.84 8.30
CA THR A 214 33.86 24.04 9.35
C THR A 214 32.81 23.77 10.42
N VAL A 215 32.46 22.49 10.62
CA VAL A 215 31.58 22.10 11.74
C VAL A 215 32.31 22.45 13.04
N PRO A 216 31.70 23.22 13.96
CA PRO A 216 32.35 23.56 15.22
C PRO A 216 32.72 22.27 15.96
N ARG A 217 33.97 22.21 16.42
CA ARG A 217 34.51 21.08 17.17
C ARG A 217 33.75 21.00 18.49
N PHE A 218 33.12 19.86 18.76
CA PHE A 218 32.41 19.61 20.01
C PHE A 218 33.34 19.87 21.20
N ASP A 219 32.96 20.81 22.05
CA ASP A 219 33.71 21.13 23.27
C ASP A 219 33.13 20.30 24.43
N PRO A 220 33.85 19.29 24.94
CA PRO A 220 33.37 18.47 26.04
C PRO A 220 33.16 19.27 27.33
N ALA A 221 33.75 20.47 27.47
CA ALA A 221 33.51 21.36 28.61
C ALA A 221 32.11 21.99 28.63
N THR A 222 31.39 21.94 27.50
CA THR A 222 29.99 22.41 27.41
C THR A 222 28.97 21.36 27.87
N ILE A 223 29.40 20.14 28.17
CA ILE A 223 28.51 19.10 28.70
C ILE A 223 28.20 19.45 30.16
N PRO A 224 26.93 19.71 30.54
CA PRO A 224 26.59 19.93 31.93
C PRO A 224 26.97 18.71 32.77
N ALA A 225 27.49 18.96 33.97
CA ALA A 225 27.79 17.90 34.91
C ALA A 225 26.55 17.03 35.16
N ARG A 226 26.77 15.72 35.35
CA ARG A 226 25.69 14.78 35.66
C ARG A 226 24.98 15.25 36.94
N PRO A 227 23.64 15.35 36.95
CA PRO A 227 22.91 15.73 38.16
C PRO A 227 23.21 14.75 39.30
N GLU A 228 23.29 15.28 40.51
CA GLU A 228 23.50 14.50 41.72
C GLU A 228 22.31 13.58 41.96
N LEU A 229 22.59 12.35 42.41
CA LEU A 229 21.53 11.38 42.71
C LEU A 229 20.98 11.65 44.10
N VAL A 230 19.66 11.50 44.26
CA VAL A 230 19.05 11.49 45.59
C VAL A 230 19.55 10.30 46.40
N SER A 231 19.42 10.38 47.73
CA SER A 231 19.86 9.34 48.64
C SER A 231 19.26 7.97 48.26
N ALA A 232 19.98 6.88 48.57
CA ALA A 232 19.50 5.53 48.27
C ALA A 232 18.15 5.21 48.95
N GLU A 233 17.85 5.86 50.07
CA GLU A 233 16.55 5.76 50.73
C GLU A 233 15.45 6.47 49.93
N GLN A 234 15.70 7.71 49.48
CA GLN A 234 14.78 8.44 48.63
C GLN A 234 14.51 7.71 47.31
N GLN A 235 15.52 7.09 46.70
CA GLN A 235 15.33 6.27 45.50
C GLN A 235 14.36 5.11 45.71
N LYS A 236 14.37 4.47 46.89
CA LYS A 236 13.40 3.42 47.24
C LYS A 236 11.98 4.00 47.38
N LEU A 237 11.85 5.22 47.90
CA LEU A 237 10.56 5.91 47.98
C LEU A 237 10.05 6.28 46.59
N ASN A 238 10.92 6.76 45.70
CA ASN A 238 10.59 7.05 44.30
C ASN A 238 10.04 5.81 43.58
N VAL A 239 10.71 4.66 43.70
CA VAL A 239 10.26 3.39 43.10
C VAL A 239 8.89 2.95 43.62
N LYS A 240 8.58 3.24 44.90
CA LYS A 240 7.24 2.99 45.45
C LYS A 240 6.22 3.96 44.87
N ALA A 241 6.53 5.26 44.81
CA ALA A 241 5.66 6.29 44.25
C ALA A 241 5.27 6.00 42.78
N GLU A 242 6.19 5.47 41.96
CA GLU A 242 5.91 5.11 40.56
C GLU A 242 4.91 3.95 40.37
N GLN A 243 4.45 3.30 41.46
CA GLN A 243 3.40 2.27 41.38
C GLN A 243 2.00 2.88 41.32
N PHE A 244 1.86 4.13 41.74
CA PHE A 244 0.60 4.82 41.92
C PHE A 244 0.21 5.70 40.75
N ALA A 245 -1.08 5.99 40.62
CA ALA A 245 -1.63 6.75 39.50
C ALA A 245 -1.36 8.24 39.67
N CYS A 246 -0.78 8.86 38.65
CA CYS A 246 -0.58 10.30 38.59
C CYS A 246 -1.84 10.98 38.04
N PRO A 247 -2.39 12.00 38.72
CA PRO A 247 -3.57 12.72 38.23
C PRO A 247 -3.32 13.40 36.89
N ASP A 248 -2.08 13.86 36.65
CA ASP A 248 -1.65 14.46 35.38
C ASP A 248 -1.08 13.43 34.39
N GLY A 249 -1.24 12.14 34.66
CA GLY A 249 -0.81 11.06 33.78
C GLY A 249 -1.76 10.88 32.59
N PHE A 250 -1.26 10.99 31.37
CA PHE A 250 -2.09 10.76 30.17
C PHE A 250 -2.27 9.25 29.87
N GLY A 251 -3.52 8.84 29.68
CA GLY A 251 -3.92 7.52 29.14
C GLY A 251 -4.08 6.41 30.20
N THR A 252 -4.36 5.20 29.73
CA THR A 252 -4.40 3.98 30.57
C THR A 252 -3.06 3.22 30.47
N GLY A 253 -2.53 2.73 31.60
CA GLY A 253 -1.29 1.93 31.64
C GLY A 253 -0.09 2.64 32.29
N LYS A 254 1.16 2.25 31.96
CA LYS A 254 2.36 2.83 32.61
C LYS A 254 2.49 4.36 32.42
N GLY A 255 1.84 4.91 31.38
CA GLY A 255 1.74 6.35 31.13
C GLY A 255 0.85 7.10 32.14
N SER A 256 0.06 6.40 32.95
CA SER A 256 -0.82 6.99 33.96
C SER A 256 -0.19 7.08 35.35
N ARG A 257 1.06 6.66 35.54
CA ARG A 257 1.71 6.60 36.85
C ARG A 257 2.61 7.80 37.15
N HIS A 258 2.93 8.02 38.41
CA HIS A 258 3.95 8.99 38.79
C HIS A 258 5.30 8.62 38.16
N TRP A 259 6.10 9.63 37.79
CA TRP A 259 7.46 9.44 37.28
C TRP A 259 8.43 10.22 38.16
N CYS A 260 9.21 9.51 38.97
CA CYS A 260 10.05 10.08 40.02
C CYS A 260 11.51 9.64 39.76
N PRO A 261 12.26 10.36 38.91
CA PRO A 261 13.61 9.96 38.53
C PRO A 261 14.55 9.94 39.74
N PRO A 262 15.69 9.22 39.69
CA PRO A 262 16.62 9.11 40.81
C PRO A 262 17.38 10.40 41.13
N THR A 263 17.07 11.50 40.45
CA THR A 263 17.64 12.83 40.63
C THR A 263 16.71 13.78 41.40
N ASP A 264 15.44 13.41 41.58
CA ASP A 264 14.43 14.31 42.12
C ASP A 264 13.59 13.62 43.21
N ALA A 265 13.15 14.39 44.22
CA ALA A 265 12.29 13.91 45.31
C ALA A 265 10.79 14.10 45.03
N ALA A 266 10.44 14.55 43.82
CA ALA A 266 9.08 14.84 43.37
C ALA A 266 8.78 14.18 42.02
N CYS A 267 7.50 13.99 41.73
CA CYS A 267 7.04 13.54 40.42
C CYS A 267 7.28 14.62 39.37
N VAL A 268 7.99 14.30 38.29
CA VAL A 268 8.29 15.25 37.19
C VAL A 268 7.03 15.68 36.44
N ARG A 269 5.94 14.90 36.55
CA ARG A 269 4.68 15.18 35.83
C ARG A 269 3.80 16.17 36.57
N CYS A 270 3.42 15.83 37.80
CA CYS A 270 2.48 16.63 38.59
C CYS A 270 3.15 17.54 39.62
N GLY A 271 4.47 17.42 39.83
CA GLY A 271 5.21 18.18 40.83
C GLY A 271 4.96 17.77 42.29
N ALA A 272 4.12 16.76 42.54
CA ALA A 272 3.85 16.28 43.90
C ALA A 272 5.09 15.61 44.51
N ASP A 273 5.38 15.94 45.77
CA ASP A 273 6.46 15.31 46.52
C ASP A 273 6.18 13.82 46.74
N VAL A 274 7.24 13.02 46.70
CA VAL A 274 7.14 11.56 46.86
C VAL A 274 6.54 11.17 48.21
N ALA A 275 6.79 11.94 49.26
CA ALA A 275 6.16 11.72 50.56
C ALA A 275 4.64 11.93 50.51
N ASP A 276 4.18 12.97 49.80
CA ASP A 276 2.76 13.29 49.68
C ASP A 276 2.02 12.26 48.84
N ILE A 277 2.63 11.77 47.75
CA ILE A 277 2.09 10.69 46.94
C ILE A 277 1.84 9.44 47.81
N LEU A 278 2.83 9.06 48.62
CA LEU A 278 2.72 7.89 49.50
C LEU A 278 1.72 8.10 50.65
N ASN A 279 1.54 9.33 51.12
CA ASN A 279 0.60 9.67 52.20
C ASN A 279 -0.86 9.78 51.73
N LEU A 280 -1.11 10.29 50.51
CA LEU A 280 -2.45 10.48 49.96
C LEU A 280 -3.20 9.15 49.75
N GLU A 281 -2.50 8.09 49.35
CA GLU A 281 -3.10 6.76 49.15
C GLU A 281 -3.10 5.90 50.41
N SER A 282 -2.45 6.36 51.48
CA SER A 282 -2.64 5.77 52.81
C SER A 282 -4.04 6.07 53.38
N LEU A 283 -4.79 6.98 52.74
CA LEU A 283 -6.05 7.51 53.28
C LEU A 283 -7.34 6.93 52.67
N GLU A 284 -7.34 6.28 51.50
CA GLU A 284 -8.52 5.53 51.03
C GLU A 284 -8.23 4.69 49.76
N PRO A 285 -8.69 3.43 49.68
CA PRO A 285 -8.62 2.65 48.45
C PRO A 285 -9.70 3.12 47.46
N GLN A 286 -9.29 3.62 46.30
CA GLN A 286 -10.22 3.82 45.18
C GLN A 286 -10.53 2.44 44.55
N PRO A 287 -11.81 2.10 44.28
CA PRO A 287 -12.21 0.86 43.63
C PRO A 287 -11.79 0.79 42.14
#